data_AF-A0A1M3P5C8-F1
#
_entry.id   AF-A0A1M3P5C8-F1
#
_cell.length_a   1.000
_cell.length_b   1.000
_cell.length_c   1.000
_cell.angle_alpha   90.00
_cell.angle_beta   90.00
_cell.angle_gamma   90.00
#
_symmetry.space_group_name_H-M   'P 1'
#
loop_
_entity.id
_entity.type
_entity.pdbx_description
1 polymer ?
#
loop_
_entity_poly.entity_id
_entity_poly.type
_entity_poly.pdbx_seq_one_letter_code
_entity_poly.pdbx_strand_id
1 'polypeptide(L)'
;MTQAIGETEPAEAGLYALTSAILANPEARARFCRLDVHDEADQGDRLWLEYTPDNPVSEGSYISITQDGSSCYVCHDAADNFGGHPTFWDCYGTEVTVKAALLTYLADT
;
A
#
# COMPACT_ATOMS: atom_id res chain seq x y z
N MET A 1 -8.08 20.67 38.00
CA MET A 1 -7.08 21.05 36.99
C MET A 1 -6.89 19.82 36.11
N THR A 2 -7.51 19.83 34.94
CA THR A 2 -7.58 18.66 34.05
C THR A 2 -6.27 18.52 33.31
N GLN A 3 -5.58 17.41 33.53
CA GLN A 3 -4.38 17.04 32.80
C GLN A 3 -4.80 16.67 31.38
N ALA A 4 -4.44 17.51 30.40
CA ALA A 4 -4.55 17.14 29.00
C ALA A 4 -3.58 15.98 28.77
N ILE A 5 -4.13 14.78 28.62
CA ILE A 5 -3.44 13.69 27.95
C ILE A 5 -3.10 14.22 26.56
N GLY A 6 -1.82 14.41 26.29
CA GLY A 6 -1.36 14.46 24.91
C GLY A 6 -1.77 13.11 24.33
N GLU A 7 -2.78 13.12 23.48
CA GLU A 7 -3.09 12.03 22.58
C GLU A 7 -1.84 11.87 21.70
N THR A 8 -0.90 11.04 22.18
CA THR A 8 0.06 10.38 21.31
C THR A 8 -0.79 9.67 20.29
N GLU A 9 -0.77 10.17 19.05
CA GLU A 9 -1.37 9.53 17.88
C GLU A 9 -1.13 8.02 18.00
N PRO A 10 -2.18 7.17 17.84
CA PRO A 10 -1.98 5.74 17.97
C PRO A 10 -0.86 5.35 17.00
N ALA A 11 0.22 4.80 17.55
CA ALA A 11 1.26 4.19 16.75
C ALA A 11 0.57 3.28 15.72
N GLU A 12 0.87 3.46 14.44
CA GLU A 12 0.43 2.61 13.32
C GLU A 12 0.64 1.15 13.71
N ALA A 13 -0.40 0.53 14.28
CA ALA A 13 -0.34 -0.82 14.77
C ALA A 13 -0.59 -1.73 13.58
N GLY A 14 0.44 -2.44 13.11
CA GLY A 14 0.24 -3.66 12.32
C GLY A 14 0.68 -3.64 10.86
N LEU A 15 1.19 -2.53 10.31
CA LEU A 15 1.66 -2.53 8.93
C LEU A 15 2.90 -3.42 8.75
N TYR A 16 2.95 -4.12 7.62
CA TYR A 16 4.11 -4.85 7.16
C TYR A 16 5.29 -3.91 6.92
N ALA A 17 6.50 -4.39 7.22
CA ALA A 17 7.72 -3.60 7.06
C ALA A 17 7.91 -3.13 5.61
N LEU A 18 7.42 -3.92 4.64
CA LEU A 18 7.41 -3.55 3.23
C LEU A 18 6.48 -2.36 2.96
N THR A 19 5.28 -2.34 3.54
CA THR A 19 4.30 -1.26 3.43
C THR A 19 4.89 0.05 3.96
N SER A 20 5.46 0.03 5.17
CA SER A 20 6.15 1.19 5.76
C SER A 20 7.34 1.66 4.91
N ALA A 21 8.07 0.72 4.30
CA ALA A 21 9.22 1.06 3.46
C ALA A 21 8.82 1.76 2.15
N ILE A 22 7.64 1.45 1.59
CA ILE A 22 7.09 2.13 0.41
C ILE A 22 6.57 3.51 0.80
N LEU A 23 5.84 3.63 1.91
CA LEU A 23 5.40 4.91 2.47
C LEU A 23 6.58 5.85 2.76
N ALA A 24 7.71 5.32 3.23
CA ALA A 24 8.91 6.11 3.48
C ALA A 24 9.68 6.50 2.21
N ASN A 25 9.36 5.94 1.03
CA ASN A 25 10.07 6.21 -0.21
C ASN A 25 9.57 7.53 -0.85
N PRO A 26 10.43 8.56 -0.99
CA PRO A 26 10.02 9.85 -1.54
C PRO A 26 9.68 9.81 -3.03
N GLU A 27 10.31 8.91 -3.80
CA GLU A 27 10.05 8.76 -5.23
C GLU A 27 8.67 8.15 -5.47
N ALA A 28 8.32 7.12 -4.69
CA ALA A 28 6.98 6.55 -4.70
C ALA A 28 5.94 7.61 -4.30
N ARG A 29 6.17 8.36 -3.21
CA ARG A 29 5.26 9.42 -2.76
C ARG A 29 5.10 10.57 -3.74
N ALA A 30 6.14 10.91 -4.50
CA ALA A 30 6.06 11.98 -5.49
C ALA A 30 5.21 11.59 -6.71
N ARG A 31 4.98 10.28 -6.93
CA ARG A 31 4.23 9.77 -8.07
C ARG A 31 2.71 9.83 -7.86
N PHE A 32 2.25 9.70 -6.62
CA PHE A 32 0.83 9.65 -6.26
C PHE A 32 0.41 10.96 -5.58
N CYS A 33 -0.78 11.45 -5.93
CA CYS A 33 -1.43 12.55 -5.21
C CYS A 33 -1.79 12.14 -3.78
N ARG A 34 -2.18 10.88 -3.59
CA ARG A 34 -2.46 10.27 -2.29
C ARG A 34 -2.09 8.79 -2.30
N LEU A 35 -1.50 8.35 -1.20
CA LEU A 35 -1.28 6.94 -0.89
C LEU A 35 -1.98 6.69 0.45
N ASP A 36 -3.00 5.83 0.45
CA ASP A 36 -3.83 5.57 1.63
C ASP A 36 -3.72 4.10 2.03
N VAL A 37 -3.51 3.85 3.32
CA VAL A 37 -3.36 2.49 3.82
C VAL A 37 -4.70 2.05 4.38
N HIS A 38 -5.25 0.99 3.81
CA HIS A 38 -6.45 0.35 4.33
C HIS A 38 -6.06 -0.93 5.06
N ASP A 39 -6.25 -0.92 6.38
CA ASP A 39 -6.23 -2.11 7.22
C ASP A 39 -7.62 -2.74 7.19
N GLU A 40 -7.75 -3.89 6.52
CA GLU A 40 -8.95 -4.73 6.62
C GLU A 40 -8.59 -5.96 7.44
N ALA A 41 -9.34 -6.20 8.52
CA ALA A 41 -9.15 -7.37 9.38
C ALA A 41 -9.12 -8.66 8.54
N ASP A 42 -8.11 -9.51 8.81
CA ASP A 42 -7.83 -10.78 8.10
C ASP A 42 -7.32 -10.66 6.65
N GLN A 43 -6.93 -9.47 6.20
CA GLN A 43 -6.35 -9.26 4.87
C GLN A 43 -4.97 -8.62 4.97
N GLY A 44 -4.12 -8.86 3.96
CA GLY A 44 -2.82 -8.18 3.86
C GLY A 44 -3.01 -6.66 3.66
N ASP A 45 -1.96 -5.89 3.95
CA ASP A 45 -2.00 -4.44 3.80
C ASP A 45 -2.39 -4.04 2.38
N ARG A 46 -3.30 -3.06 2.26
CA ARG A 46 -3.67 -2.50 0.96
C ARG A 46 -3.29 -1.03 0.88
N LEU A 47 -2.49 -0.69 -0.13
CA LEU A 47 -2.12 0.67 -0.47
C LEU A 47 -2.97 1.15 -1.64
N TRP A 48 -3.93 2.02 -1.37
CA TRP A 48 -4.75 2.65 -2.41
C TRP A 48 -3.97 3.78 -3.07
N LEU A 49 -3.96 3.77 -4.40
CA LEU A 49 -3.17 4.68 -5.23
C LEU A 49 -4.06 5.75 -5.88
N GLU A 50 -3.82 7.03 -5.59
CA GLU A 50 -4.46 8.15 -6.28
C GLU A 50 -3.45 8.85 -7.20
N TYR A 51 -3.63 8.73 -8.52
CA TYR A 51 -2.72 9.31 -9.52
C TYR A 51 -3.05 10.76 -9.91
N THR A 52 -4.32 11.17 -9.77
CA THR A 52 -4.80 12.51 -10.15
C THR A 52 -5.89 13.00 -9.20
N PRO A 53 -5.90 14.28 -8.82
CA PRO A 53 -6.85 14.82 -7.83
C PRO A 53 -8.29 14.91 -8.35
N ASP A 54 -8.48 14.91 -9.69
CA ASP A 54 -9.80 14.95 -10.34
C ASP A 54 -10.44 13.56 -10.46
N ASN A 55 -9.69 12.52 -10.08
CA ASN A 55 -10.16 11.15 -10.05
C ASN A 55 -10.11 10.62 -8.62
N PRO A 56 -10.91 11.18 -7.69
CA PRO A 56 -10.79 10.87 -6.27
C PRO A 56 -11.07 9.39 -5.99
N VAL A 57 -11.88 8.73 -6.82
CA VAL A 57 -12.25 7.32 -6.67
C VAL A 57 -12.85 6.74 -7.97
N SER A 58 -12.22 6.84 -9.16
CA SER A 58 -12.52 5.80 -10.17
C SER A 58 -11.80 4.53 -9.75
N GLU A 59 -12.34 3.94 -8.69
CA GLU A 59 -12.31 2.54 -8.29
C GLU A 59 -11.38 1.70 -9.16
N GLY A 60 -10.14 1.42 -8.78
CA GLY A 60 -9.47 1.70 -7.52
C GLY A 60 -8.25 0.81 -7.50
N SER A 61 -7.18 1.21 -8.18
CA SER A 61 -6.01 0.34 -8.19
C SER A 61 -5.33 0.40 -6.83
N TYR A 62 -5.08 -0.76 -6.24
CA TYR A 62 -4.38 -0.85 -4.97
C TYR A 62 -3.23 -1.83 -5.07
N ILE A 63 -2.22 -1.62 -4.24
CA ILE A 63 -1.16 -2.60 -4.00
C ILE A 63 -1.57 -3.42 -2.79
N SER A 64 -1.84 -4.71 -2.97
CA SER A 64 -1.96 -5.65 -1.85
C SER A 64 -0.59 -6.17 -1.47
N ILE A 65 -0.30 -6.23 -0.17
CA ILE A 65 0.96 -6.70 0.39
C ILE A 65 0.65 -7.76 1.44
N THR A 66 1.13 -8.97 1.21
CA THR A 66 1.03 -10.08 2.17
C THR A 66 2.43 -10.54 2.54
N GLN A 67 2.73 -10.66 3.84
CA GLN A 67 3.97 -11.25 4.32
C GLN A 67 3.69 -12.51 5.15
N ASP A 68 4.40 -13.59 4.84
CA ASP A 68 4.41 -14.86 5.57
C ASP A 68 5.87 -15.25 5.88
N GLY A 69 6.28 -15.03 7.14
CA GLY A 69 7.67 -15.24 7.57
C GLY A 69 8.66 -14.38 6.77
N SER A 70 9.50 -15.02 5.95
CA SER A 70 10.46 -14.32 5.07
C SER A 70 9.95 -14.11 3.64
N SER A 71 8.75 -14.62 3.34
CA SER A 71 8.13 -14.50 2.02
C SER A 71 7.24 -13.28 1.97
N CYS A 72 7.30 -12.56 0.86
CA CYS A 72 6.44 -11.43 0.54
C CYS A 72 5.75 -11.72 -0.78
N TYR A 73 4.48 -11.36 -0.85
CA TYR A 73 3.69 -11.37 -2.06
C TYR A 73 3.02 -10.02 -2.22
N VAL A 74 3.13 -9.44 -3.41
CA VAL A 74 2.57 -8.13 -3.72
C VAL A 74 1.82 -8.20 -5.04
N CYS A 75 0.61 -7.64 -5.08
CA CYS A 75 -0.16 -7.49 -6.33
C CYS A 75 -0.57 -6.04 -6.53
N HIS A 76 -0.60 -5.61 -7.79
CA HIS A 76 -1.31 -4.42 -8.23
C HIS A 76 -2.62 -4.85 -8.86
N ASP A 77 -3.72 -4.62 -8.16
CA ASP A 77 -5.05 -5.06 -8.55
C ASP A 77 -5.93 -3.86 -8.87
N ALA A 78 -6.89 -4.01 -9.79
CA ALA A 78 -7.99 -3.05 -9.90
C ALA A 78 -9.05 -3.35 -8.82
N ALA A 79 -9.59 -2.34 -8.17
CA ALA A 79 -10.85 -2.44 -7.45
C ALA A 79 -11.98 -2.08 -8.40
N ASP A 80 -12.31 -3.00 -9.31
CA ASP A 80 -13.46 -2.80 -10.20
C ASP A 80 -14.77 -3.09 -9.47
N ASN A 81 -15.74 -2.20 -9.65
CA ASN A 81 -17.04 -2.25 -8.98
C ASN A 81 -17.91 -3.46 -9.37
N PHE A 82 -17.58 -4.18 -10.45
CA PHE A 82 -18.36 -5.32 -10.92
C PHE A 82 -17.94 -6.67 -10.32
N GLY A 83 -17.19 -6.66 -9.23
CA GLY A 83 -16.95 -7.83 -8.38
C GLY A 83 -15.74 -8.68 -8.77
N GLY A 84 -14.77 -8.08 -9.47
CA GLY A 84 -13.49 -8.70 -9.81
C GLY A 84 -12.32 -7.80 -9.45
N HIS A 85 -11.21 -8.42 -9.04
CA HIS A 85 -9.93 -7.76 -8.78
C HIS A 85 -8.88 -8.24 -9.77
N PRO A 86 -8.92 -7.81 -11.04
CA PRO A 86 -7.92 -8.22 -12.02
C PRO A 86 -6.54 -7.70 -11.58
N THR A 87 -5.58 -8.63 -11.48
CA THR A 87 -4.19 -8.32 -11.17
C THR A 87 -3.47 -7.87 -12.44
N PHE A 88 -2.96 -6.64 -12.44
CA PHE A 88 -2.14 -6.07 -13.52
C PHE A 88 -0.70 -6.54 -13.43
N TRP A 89 -0.22 -6.73 -12.21
CA TRP A 89 1.15 -7.11 -11.91
C TRP A 89 1.22 -7.78 -10.55
N ASP A 90 2.04 -8.82 -10.42
CA ASP A 90 2.34 -9.45 -9.14
C ASP A 90 3.83 -9.78 -9.02
N CYS A 91 4.28 -9.88 -7.77
CA CYS A 91 5.63 -10.30 -7.46
C CYS A 91 5.68 -11.09 -6.16
N TYR A 92 6.43 -12.19 -6.17
CA TYR A 92 6.68 -13.05 -5.02
C TYR A 92 8.19 -13.19 -4.77
N GLY A 93 8.58 -13.20 -3.50
CA GLY A 93 9.96 -13.47 -3.12
C GLY A 93 10.30 -13.01 -1.71
N THR A 94 11.56 -12.66 -1.48
CA THR A 94 11.98 -12.02 -0.23
C THR A 94 11.58 -10.55 -0.20
N GLU A 95 11.48 -9.96 0.99
CA GLU A 95 11.20 -8.53 1.16
C GLU A 95 12.10 -7.64 0.29
N VAL A 96 13.40 -7.95 0.24
CA VAL A 96 14.38 -7.18 -0.54
C VAL A 96 14.09 -7.27 -2.04
N THR A 97 13.81 -8.48 -2.54
CA THR A 97 13.52 -8.72 -3.97
C THR A 97 12.22 -8.04 -4.38
N VAL A 98 11.17 -8.24 -3.59
CA VAL A 98 9.83 -7.73 -3.88
C VAL A 98 9.81 -6.21 -3.81
N LYS A 99 10.49 -5.60 -2.82
CA LYS A 99 10.63 -4.15 -2.73
C LYS A 99 11.30 -3.56 -3.97
N ALA A 100 12.42 -4.15 -4.41
CA ALA A 100 13.13 -3.65 -5.59
C ALA A 100 12.29 -3.76 -6.86
N ALA A 101 11.57 -4.88 -7.02
CA ALA A 101 10.68 -5.10 -8.15
C ALA A 101 9.48 -4.12 -8.14
N LEU A 102 8.85 -3.93 -6.98
CA LEU A 102 7.73 -3.01 -6.81
C LEU A 102 8.15 -1.56 -7.10
N LEU A 103 9.28 -1.09 -6.57
CA LEU A 103 9.76 0.27 -6.85
C LEU A 103 10.09 0.47 -8.34
N THR A 104 10.65 -0.55 -8.99
CA THR A 104 10.90 -0.51 -10.44
C THR A 104 9.60 -0.43 -11.22
N TYR A 105 8.61 -1.24 -10.85
CA TYR A 105 7.29 -1.26 -11.47
C TYR A 105 6.55 0.08 -11.32
N LEU A 106 6.53 0.65 -10.11
CA LEU A 106 5.89 1.94 -9.84
C LEU A 106 6.60 3.10 -10.56
N ALA A 107 7.88 2.94 -10.91
CA ALA A 107 8.62 3.94 -11.70
C ALA A 107 8.31 3.88 -13.20
N ASP A 108 7.92 2.72 -13.72
CA ASP A 108 7.58 2.50 -15.14
C ASP A 108 6.09 2.76 -15.47
N THR A 109 5.26 2.86 -14.42
CA THR A 109 3.81 3.14 -14.50
C THR A 109 3.53 4.64 -14.42
#